data_AF-A0A9N9CU42-F1
#
_entry.id   AF-A0A9N9CU42-F1
#
_cell.length_a   1.000
_cell.length_b   1.000
_cell.length_c   1.000
_cell.angle_alpha   90.00
_cell.angle_beta   90.00
_cell.angle_gamma   90.00
#
_symmetry.space_group_name_H-M   'P 1'
#
loop_
_entity.id
_entity.type
_entity.pdbx_description
1 polymer ?
#
loop_
_entity_poly.entity_id
_entity_poly.type
_entity_poly.pdbx_seq_one_letter_code
_entity_poly.pdbx_strand_id
1 'polypeptide(L)'
;MSQVNKVLFFFSEKLPDSLKRFSPGTQKRIVQWYKTAGKTARKNNNDVGEDLEDDDIDQMLLVIEWDEDGIRTRNIPKQHVIDVIQAFDGCQPIQIHRANQFGILGVAPSETFFSITDTQNHCKEQIVEDIVALLREMHYQRHQPSLGDVFEIKATRRGVFNIRNHRNVF
;
A
#
# COMPACT_ATOMS: atom_id res chain seq x y z
N MET A 1 27.05 16.05 16.97
CA MET A 1 27.29 14.85 16.14
C MET A 1 26.03 14.01 16.16
N SER A 2 25.26 14.02 15.08
CA SER A 2 23.94 13.36 15.02
C SER A 2 24.11 11.89 14.63
N GLN A 3 23.63 10.98 15.48
CA GLN A 3 23.58 9.54 15.19
C GLN A 3 22.51 9.29 14.13
N VAL A 4 22.96 8.98 12.91
CA VAL A 4 22.09 8.46 11.86
C VAL A 4 21.70 7.04 12.25
N ASN A 5 20.46 6.86 12.70
CA ASN A 5 19.84 5.56 12.91
C ASN A 5 19.79 4.80 11.57
N LYS A 6 20.85 4.03 11.26
CA LYS A 6 20.84 3.00 10.23
C LYS A 6 19.96 1.85 10.72
N VAL A 7 18.67 1.91 10.39
CA VAL A 7 17.76 0.78 10.58
C VAL A 7 18.15 -0.29 9.55
N LEU A 8 18.72 -1.40 10.04
CA LEU A 8 19.09 -2.57 9.25
C LEU A 8 17.84 -3.14 8.55
N PHE A 9 17.84 -3.14 7.22
CA PHE A 9 16.91 -3.91 6.41
C PHE A 9 17.49 -5.30 6.20
N PHE A 10 16.96 -6.32 6.89
CA PHE A 10 17.21 -7.71 6.50
C PHE A 10 16.28 -8.06 5.33
N PHE A 11 16.72 -7.67 4.13
CA PHE A 11 16.86 -8.63 3.03
C PHE A 11 18.36 -8.97 3.02
N SER A 12 18.72 -10.25 2.94
CA SER A 12 20.11 -10.64 2.66
C SER A 12 20.56 -10.24 1.25
N GLU A 13 19.68 -9.63 0.45
CA GLU A 13 19.91 -9.18 -0.91
C GLU A 13 19.32 -7.78 -1.08
N LYS A 14 19.84 -7.01 -2.04
CA LYS A 14 19.55 -5.58 -2.22
C LYS A 14 18.05 -5.28 -2.29
N LEU A 15 17.66 -4.06 -1.91
CA LEU A 15 16.28 -3.57 -2.15
C LEU A 15 15.93 -3.78 -3.63
N PRO A 16 14.76 -4.37 -3.94
CA PRO A 16 14.35 -4.62 -5.31
C PRO A 16 14.34 -3.32 -6.12
N ASP A 17 14.85 -3.38 -7.35
CA ASP A 17 14.97 -2.21 -8.21
C ASP A 17 13.61 -1.54 -8.47
N SER A 18 12.52 -2.33 -8.53
CA SER A 18 11.16 -1.81 -8.69
C SER A 18 10.70 -0.90 -7.55
N LEU A 19 11.24 -1.07 -6.34
CA LEU A 19 10.91 -0.24 -5.18
C LEU A 19 11.72 1.06 -5.10
N LYS A 20 12.81 1.20 -5.86
CA LYS A 20 13.70 2.38 -5.80
C LYS A 20 13.00 3.69 -6.14
N ARG A 21 11.88 3.63 -6.86
CA ARG A 21 11.06 4.79 -7.20
C ARG A 21 10.38 5.44 -5.99
N PHE A 22 10.13 4.67 -4.94
CA PHE A 22 9.38 5.13 -3.78
C PHE A 22 10.29 5.76 -2.73
N SER A 23 9.72 6.60 -1.86
CA SER A 23 10.46 7.12 -0.72
C SER A 23 10.96 5.98 0.21
N PRO A 24 12.07 6.15 0.96
CA PRO A 24 12.55 5.12 1.89
C PRO A 24 11.50 4.68 2.92
N GLY A 25 10.62 5.60 3.34
CA GLY A 25 9.50 5.29 4.22
C GLY A 25 8.47 4.38 3.55
N THR A 26 8.13 4.68 2.30
CA THR A 26 7.20 3.89 1.48
C THR A 26 7.76 2.51 1.19
N GLN A 27 9.03 2.41 0.77
CA GLN A 27 9.74 1.14 0.56
C GLN A 27 9.68 0.25 1.80
N LYS A 28 9.94 0.83 2.99
CA LYS A 28 9.88 0.09 4.26
C LYS A 28 8.49 -0.49 4.53
N ARG A 29 7.44 0.28 4.25
CA ARG A 29 6.06 -0.14 4.51
C ARG A 29 5.62 -1.24 3.55
N ILE A 30 5.95 -1.15 2.26
CA ILE A 30 5.68 -2.20 1.27
C ILE A 30 6.32 -3.52 1.71
N VAL A 31 7.58 -3.49 2.15
CA VAL A 31 8.28 -4.68 2.64
C VAL A 31 7.66 -5.24 3.92
N GLN A 32 7.24 -4.37 4.85
CA GLN A 32 6.55 -4.80 6.08
C GLN A 32 5.21 -5.45 5.78
N TRP A 33 4.44 -4.89 4.86
CA TRP A 33 3.18 -5.47 4.38
C TRP A 33 3.41 -6.87 3.81
N TYR A 34 4.35 -7.02 2.87
CA TYR A 34 4.69 -8.32 2.26
C TYR A 34 5.04 -9.38 3.32
N LYS A 35 5.89 -9.03 4.30
CA LYS A 35 6.25 -9.94 5.41
C LYS A 35 5.05 -10.30 6.29
N THR A 36 4.06 -9.42 6.42
CA THR A 36 2.88 -9.64 7.26
C THR A 36 1.85 -10.49 6.52
N ALA A 37 1.57 -10.16 5.25
CA ALA A 37 0.68 -10.93 4.39
C ALA A 37 1.17 -12.39 4.26
N GLY A 38 2.47 -12.61 4.01
CA GLY A 38 3.06 -13.95 3.96
C GLY A 38 2.97 -14.71 5.30
N LYS A 39 3.02 -14.04 6.45
CA LYS A 39 2.82 -14.71 7.76
C LYS A 39 1.37 -15.14 7.99
N THR A 40 0.41 -14.37 7.51
CA THR A 40 -1.02 -14.72 7.63
C THR A 40 -1.34 -15.94 6.78
N ALA A 41 -0.79 -16.02 5.55
CA ALA A 41 -0.89 -17.22 4.71
C ALA A 41 -0.37 -18.48 5.43
N ARG A 42 0.81 -18.39 6.08
CA ARG A 42 1.39 -19.48 6.89
C ARG A 42 0.57 -19.94 8.10
N LYS A 43 -0.33 -19.11 8.63
CA LYS A 43 -1.17 -19.50 9.77
C LYS A 43 -2.43 -20.22 9.34
N ASN A 44 -2.92 -19.91 8.14
CA ASN A 44 -4.15 -20.50 7.60
C ASN A 44 -3.88 -21.86 6.95
N ASN A 45 -2.73 -22.00 6.29
CA ASN A 45 -2.21 -23.29 5.88
C ASN A 45 -1.44 -23.87 7.08
N ASN A 46 -1.95 -24.92 7.72
CA ASN A 46 -1.28 -25.63 8.84
C ASN A 46 0.07 -26.28 8.48
N ASP A 47 0.75 -25.77 7.45
CA ASP A 47 1.98 -26.32 6.93
C ASP A 47 3.17 -25.75 7.70
N VAL A 48 3.86 -26.63 8.41
CA VAL A 48 5.09 -26.33 9.18
C VAL A 48 6.32 -26.38 8.25
N GLY A 49 6.12 -26.50 6.93
CA GLY A 49 7.18 -26.51 5.92
C GLY A 49 7.72 -25.12 5.60
N GLU A 50 9.05 -24.99 5.64
CA GLU A 50 9.77 -23.85 5.08
C GLU A 50 9.51 -23.77 3.56
N ASP A 51 9.24 -22.56 3.08
CA ASP A 51 9.01 -22.18 1.67
C ASP A 51 7.54 -22.20 1.21
N LEU A 52 6.81 -21.13 1.57
CA LEU A 52 5.69 -20.69 0.71
C LEU A 52 6.28 -20.26 -0.63
N GLU A 53 5.71 -20.75 -1.73
CA GLU A 53 5.88 -20.11 -3.02
C GLU A 53 5.16 -18.76 -2.93
N ASP A 54 5.74 -17.68 -3.44
CA ASP A 54 5.15 -16.35 -3.25
C ASP A 54 3.77 -16.15 -3.89
N ASP A 55 3.36 -17.12 -4.71
CA ASP A 55 1.99 -17.27 -5.21
C ASP A 55 0.97 -17.44 -4.05
N ASP A 56 1.43 -17.71 -2.83
CA ASP A 56 0.61 -17.81 -1.61
C ASP A 56 0.24 -16.44 -1.00
N ILE A 57 0.79 -15.32 -1.50
CA ILE A 57 0.37 -13.98 -1.05
C ILE A 57 -0.83 -13.54 -1.88
N ASP A 58 -2.01 -13.96 -1.43
CA ASP A 58 -3.30 -13.58 -2.01
C ASP A 58 -3.75 -12.18 -1.58
N GLN A 59 -2.82 -11.22 -1.57
CA GLN A 59 -3.12 -9.82 -1.27
C GLN A 59 -2.43 -8.90 -2.27
N MET A 60 -3.13 -7.85 -2.65
CA MET A 60 -2.60 -6.74 -3.43
C MET A 60 -2.51 -5.50 -2.54
N LEU A 61 -1.55 -4.63 -2.82
CA LEU A 61 -1.38 -3.38 -2.09
C LEU A 61 -1.64 -2.20 -3.02
N LEU A 62 -2.65 -1.40 -2.68
CA LEU A 62 -2.88 -0.09 -3.28
C LEU A 62 -2.13 0.97 -2.47
N VAL A 63 -1.37 1.83 -3.14
CA VAL A 63 -0.55 2.88 -2.52
C VAL A 63 -0.87 4.22 -3.14
N ILE A 64 -1.12 5.24 -2.31
CA ILE A 64 -1.29 6.63 -2.74
C ILE A 64 -0.12 7.49 -2.26
N GLU A 65 0.70 7.97 -3.19
CA GLU A 65 1.68 9.01 -2.89
C GLU A 65 1.00 10.38 -3.05
N TRP A 66 0.57 10.94 -1.92
CA TRP A 66 -0.16 12.20 -1.85
C TRP A 66 0.67 13.40 -2.31
N ASP A 67 0.05 14.27 -3.10
CA ASP A 67 0.54 15.62 -3.40
C ASP A 67 -0.13 16.62 -2.45
N GLU A 68 0.59 17.01 -1.40
CA GLU A 68 0.06 17.93 -0.37
C GLU A 68 -0.33 19.30 -0.94
N ASP A 69 0.36 19.77 -1.99
CA ASP A 69 0.04 21.05 -2.62
C ASP A 69 -1.23 20.94 -3.45
N GLY A 70 -1.41 19.82 -4.17
CA GLY A 70 -2.63 19.55 -4.90
C GLY A 70 -3.85 19.38 -4.00
N ILE A 71 -3.69 18.64 -2.89
CA ILE A 71 -4.71 18.48 -1.85
C ILE A 71 -5.14 19.83 -1.27
N ARG A 72 -4.16 20.66 -0.89
CA ARG A 72 -4.42 22.01 -0.34
C ARG A 72 -5.10 22.92 -1.36
N THR A 73 -4.65 22.91 -2.60
CA THR A 73 -5.16 23.80 -3.66
C THR A 73 -6.59 23.42 -4.04
N ARG A 74 -6.89 22.12 -4.12
CA ARG A 74 -8.20 21.62 -4.49
C ARG A 74 -9.18 21.55 -3.33
N ASN A 75 -8.70 21.71 -2.10
CA ASN A 75 -9.48 21.62 -0.88
C ASN A 75 -10.28 20.30 -0.77
N ILE A 76 -9.64 19.19 -1.18
CA ILE A 76 -10.22 17.84 -1.08
C ILE A 76 -9.52 17.12 0.07
N PRO A 77 -10.19 16.87 1.21
CA PRO A 77 -9.58 16.16 2.33
C PRO A 77 -9.18 14.73 1.94
N LYS A 78 -7.99 14.28 2.36
CA LYS A 78 -7.56 12.88 2.18
C LYS A 78 -8.59 11.88 2.66
N GLN A 79 -9.23 12.18 3.80
CA GLN A 79 -10.25 11.32 4.39
C GLN A 79 -11.38 10.99 3.40
N HIS A 80 -11.79 11.94 2.56
CA HIS A 80 -12.83 11.69 1.57
C HIS A 80 -12.40 10.62 0.55
N VAL A 81 -11.16 10.70 0.06
CA VAL A 81 -10.60 9.70 -0.86
C VAL A 81 -10.45 8.35 -0.16
N ILE A 82 -10.02 8.36 1.11
CA ILE A 82 -9.88 7.16 1.94
C ILE A 82 -11.24 6.47 2.12
N ASP A 83 -12.29 7.22 2.43
CA ASP A 83 -13.64 6.71 2.63
C ASP A 83 -14.17 6.03 1.36
N VAL A 84 -13.91 6.61 0.19
CA VAL A 84 -14.26 6.01 -1.12
C VAL A 84 -13.56 4.67 -1.31
N ILE A 85 -12.26 4.58 -1.01
CA ILE A 85 -11.48 3.34 -1.13
C ILE A 85 -12.01 2.28 -0.16
N GLN A 86 -12.28 2.66 1.08
CA GLN A 86 -12.77 1.75 2.12
C GLN A 86 -14.22 1.30 1.93
N ALA A 87 -14.97 1.94 1.04
CA ALA A 87 -16.32 1.51 0.68
C ALA A 87 -16.32 0.23 -0.18
N PHE A 88 -15.18 -0.16 -0.75
CA PHE A 88 -15.06 -1.40 -1.51
C PHE A 88 -14.79 -2.59 -0.58
N ASP A 89 -15.63 -3.62 -0.70
CA ASP A 89 -15.43 -4.88 -0.01
C ASP A 89 -14.05 -5.46 -0.33
N GLY A 90 -13.38 -6.00 0.69
CA GLY A 90 -12.02 -6.54 0.55
C GLY A 90 -10.91 -5.48 0.59
N CYS A 91 -11.22 -4.19 0.70
CA CYS A 91 -10.24 -3.12 0.85
C CYS A 91 -10.10 -2.65 2.31
N GLN A 92 -8.89 -2.69 2.87
CA GLN A 92 -8.63 -2.21 4.22
C GLN A 92 -7.30 -1.45 4.33
N PRO A 93 -7.24 -0.32 5.06
CA PRO A 93 -5.98 0.36 5.32
C PRO A 93 -5.08 -0.52 6.17
N ILE A 94 -3.79 -0.60 5.80
CA ILE A 94 -2.84 -1.35 6.63
C ILE A 94 -2.67 -0.64 7.97
N GLN A 95 -2.51 -1.42 9.02
CA GLN A 95 -2.30 -0.87 10.36
C GLN A 95 -0.85 -0.42 10.54
N ILE A 96 -0.67 0.82 10.97
CA ILE A 96 0.63 1.42 11.23
C ILE A 96 0.85 1.53 12.73
N HIS A 97 1.87 0.83 13.21
CA HIS A 97 2.41 1.06 14.55
C HIS A 97 3.14 2.42 14.58
N ARG A 98 2.63 3.35 15.38
CA ARG A 98 3.28 4.64 15.69
C ARG A 98 3.57 4.69 17.18
N ALA A 99 4.81 4.96 17.55
CA ALA A 99 5.11 5.36 18.91
C ALA A 99 4.65 6.82 19.08
N ASN A 100 3.82 7.08 20.09
CA ASN A 100 3.54 8.45 20.47
C ASN A 100 4.74 9.05 21.23
N GLN A 101 4.67 10.35 21.54
CA GLN A 101 5.72 11.08 22.27
C GLN A 101 6.06 10.51 23.67
N PHE A 102 5.24 9.61 24.19
CA PHE A 102 5.43 8.92 25.47
C PHE A 102 5.94 7.47 25.31
N GLY A 103 6.31 7.06 24.10
CA GLY A 103 6.78 5.71 23.80
C GLY A 103 5.67 4.64 23.78
N ILE A 104 4.40 5.04 23.88
CA ILE A 104 3.26 4.11 23.79
C ILE A 104 3.02 3.80 22.32
N LEU A 105 3.02 2.51 21.98
CA LEU A 105 2.71 2.02 20.65
C LEU A 105 1.20 2.12 20.40
N GLY A 106 0.80 3.14 19.66
CA GLY A 106 -0.52 3.23 19.05
C GLY A 106 -0.56 2.47 17.73
N VAL A 107 -1.75 1.98 17.38
CA VAL A 107 -2.05 1.40 16.06
C VAL A 107 -3.03 2.33 15.38
N ALA A 108 -2.66 2.86 14.21
CA ALA A 108 -3.52 3.74 13.42
C ALA A 108 -3.62 3.23 11.98
N PRO A 109 -4.79 3.33 11.33
CA PRO A 109 -4.93 2.98 9.92
C PRO A 109 -4.05 3.87 9.06
N SER A 110 -3.50 3.31 7.98
CA SER A 110 -2.75 4.08 7.00
C SER A 110 -3.66 4.94 6.13
N GLU A 111 -3.25 6.18 5.90
CA GLU A 111 -3.84 7.06 4.90
C GLU A 111 -3.28 6.83 3.48
N THR A 112 -2.31 5.93 3.32
CA THR A 112 -1.54 5.76 2.07
C THR A 112 -1.59 4.33 1.55
N PHE A 113 -1.62 3.34 2.43
CA PHE A 113 -1.46 1.93 2.08
C PHE A 113 -2.73 1.15 2.39
N PHE A 114 -3.29 0.50 1.38
CA PHE A 114 -4.52 -0.29 1.48
C PHE A 114 -4.27 -1.71 0.98
N SER A 115 -4.51 -2.69 1.83
CA SER A 115 -4.51 -4.10 1.43
C SER A 115 -5.84 -4.41 0.76
N ILE A 116 -5.76 -5.11 -0.36
CA ILE A 116 -6.91 -5.56 -1.16
C ILE A 116 -6.83 -7.07 -1.28
N THR A 117 -7.92 -7.74 -0.90
CA THR A 117 -8.07 -9.19 -1.00
C THR A 117 -9.25 -9.53 -1.89
N ASP A 118 -9.26 -10.76 -2.42
CA ASP A 118 -10.43 -11.25 -3.15
C ASP A 118 -11.67 -11.28 -2.24
N THR A 119 -12.83 -11.10 -2.86
CA THR A 119 -14.15 -11.22 -2.22
C THR A 119 -14.91 -12.37 -2.87
N GLN A 120 -16.11 -12.68 -2.36
CA GLN A 120 -16.97 -13.68 -2.98
C GLN A 120 -17.39 -13.31 -4.41
N ASN A 121 -17.47 -12.02 -4.72
CA ASN A 121 -18.06 -11.52 -5.97
C ASN A 121 -17.04 -10.90 -6.92
N HIS A 122 -15.87 -10.49 -6.42
CA HIS A 122 -14.86 -9.75 -7.20
C HIS A 122 -13.45 -10.21 -6.82
N CYS A 123 -12.57 -10.33 -7.81
CA CYS A 123 -11.14 -10.45 -7.58
C CYS A 123 -10.52 -9.07 -7.27
N LYS A 124 -9.42 -9.08 -6.53
CA LYS A 124 -8.64 -7.89 -6.13
C LYS A 124 -8.25 -7.02 -7.31
N GLU A 125 -7.92 -7.59 -8.47
CA GLU A 125 -7.64 -6.84 -9.70
C GLU A 125 -8.85 -5.99 -10.14
N GLN A 126 -10.07 -6.56 -10.12
CA GLN A 126 -11.29 -5.83 -10.48
C GLN A 126 -11.61 -4.73 -9.46
N ILE A 127 -11.45 -5.03 -8.16
CA ILE A 127 -11.64 -4.05 -7.08
C ILE A 127 -10.73 -2.83 -7.28
N VAL A 128 -9.46 -3.04 -7.67
CA VAL A 128 -8.52 -1.94 -7.95
C VAL A 128 -8.97 -1.11 -9.14
N GLU A 129 -9.37 -1.75 -10.24
CA GLU A 129 -9.85 -1.04 -11.42
C GLU A 129 -11.12 -0.23 -11.12
N ASP A 130 -12.05 -0.76 -10.33
CA ASP A 130 -13.28 -0.07 -9.93
C ASP A 130 -12.98 1.12 -9.01
N ILE A 131 -12.07 0.96 -8.03
CA ILE A 131 -11.58 2.07 -7.20
C ILE A 131 -10.96 3.16 -8.09
N VAL A 132 -10.05 2.78 -8.98
CA VAL A 132 -9.35 3.72 -9.87
C VAL A 132 -10.33 4.45 -10.79
N ALA A 133 -11.32 3.74 -11.33
CA ALA A 133 -12.35 4.32 -12.18
C ALA A 133 -13.20 5.33 -11.40
N LEU A 134 -13.66 4.98 -10.19
CA LEU A 134 -14.47 5.87 -9.36
C LEU A 134 -13.70 7.10 -8.89
N LEU A 135 -12.45 6.92 -8.43
CA LEU A 135 -11.59 8.04 -8.05
C LEU A 135 -11.36 8.99 -9.23
N ARG A 136 -11.14 8.43 -10.44
CA ARG A 136 -11.03 9.22 -11.67
C ARG A 136 -12.31 9.99 -11.96
N GLU A 137 -13.46 9.36 -11.87
CA GLU A 137 -14.75 10.03 -12.09
C GLU A 137 -14.98 11.18 -11.10
N MET A 138 -14.67 10.95 -9.83
CA MET A 138 -14.91 11.93 -8.76
C MET A 138 -13.90 13.07 -8.71
N HIS A 139 -12.64 12.79 -9.06
CA HIS A 139 -11.54 13.66 -8.75
C HIS A 139 -10.66 14.01 -9.95
N TYR A 140 -10.72 13.33 -11.09
CA TYR A 140 -9.93 13.78 -12.23
C TYR A 140 -10.48 15.08 -12.80
N GLN A 141 -9.63 16.12 -12.83
CA GLN A 141 -9.97 17.39 -13.48
C GLN A 141 -8.84 17.88 -14.37
N ARG A 142 -9.14 18.04 -15.66
CA ARG A 142 -8.15 18.52 -16.64
C ARG A 142 -7.69 19.94 -16.25
N HIS A 143 -6.38 20.13 -16.14
CA HIS A 143 -5.70 21.37 -15.72
C HIS A 143 -5.80 21.75 -14.24
N GLN A 144 -6.25 20.84 -13.38
CA GLN A 144 -6.08 20.99 -11.93
C GLN A 144 -4.83 20.23 -11.47
N PRO A 145 -4.22 20.64 -10.34
CA PRO A 145 -3.20 19.84 -9.68
C PRO A 145 -3.71 18.43 -9.34
N SER A 146 -2.87 17.42 -9.46
CA SER A 146 -3.22 16.07 -9.03
C SER A 146 -3.35 16.03 -7.49
N LEU A 147 -4.17 15.12 -6.94
CA LEU A 147 -4.14 14.83 -5.50
C LEU A 147 -2.98 13.89 -5.11
N GLY A 148 -2.34 13.26 -6.10
CA GLY A 148 -1.24 12.32 -5.90
C GLY A 148 -1.09 11.31 -7.03
N ASP A 149 -0.26 10.31 -6.81
CA ASP A 149 -0.12 9.15 -7.70
C ASP A 149 -0.67 7.89 -7.04
N VAL A 150 -1.34 7.05 -7.85
CA VAL A 150 -1.94 5.79 -7.39
C VAL A 150 -1.18 4.60 -7.97
N PHE A 151 -0.69 3.74 -7.09
CA PHE A 151 0.09 2.57 -7.45
C PHE A 151 -0.58 1.30 -6.97
N GLU A 152 -0.59 0.31 -7.84
CA GLU A 152 -0.93 -1.06 -7.53
C GLU A 152 0.36 -1.87 -7.40
N ILE A 153 0.49 -2.62 -6.32
CA ILE A 153 1.66 -3.43 -6.02
C ILE A 153 1.23 -4.87 -5.76
N LYS A 154 1.75 -5.77 -6.58
CA LYS A 154 1.57 -7.22 -6.46
C LYS A 154 2.91 -7.87 -6.16
N ALA A 155 2.97 -8.67 -5.09
CA ALA A 155 4.09 -9.56 -4.87
C ALA A 155 3.97 -10.73 -5.86
N THR A 156 5.02 -11.01 -6.63
CA THR A 156 4.99 -12.08 -7.64
C THR A 156 5.97 -13.21 -7.35
N ARG A 157 7.08 -12.89 -6.67
CA ARG A 157 8.06 -13.85 -6.14
C ARG A 157 8.87 -13.19 -5.03
N ARG A 158 9.81 -13.93 -4.42
CA ARG A 158 10.42 -13.55 -3.14
C ARG A 158 11.18 -12.26 -3.28
N GLY A 159 10.63 -11.21 -2.66
CA GLY A 159 11.18 -9.87 -2.78
C GLY A 159 11.06 -9.27 -4.19
N VAL A 160 10.17 -9.73 -5.05
CA VAL A 160 9.89 -9.14 -6.36
C VAL A 160 8.48 -8.59 -6.37
N PHE A 161 8.40 -7.30 -6.68
CA PHE A 161 7.17 -6.54 -6.71
C PHE A 161 6.90 -6.09 -8.14
N ASN A 162 5.75 -6.49 -8.68
CA ASN A 162 5.17 -5.88 -9.86
C ASN A 162 4.42 -4.62 -9.43
N ILE A 163 4.68 -3.51 -10.11
CA ILE A 163 4.21 -2.19 -9.73
C ILE A 163 3.61 -1.52 -10.94
N ARG A 164 2.30 -1.30 -10.90
CA ARG A 164 1.56 -0.59 -11.93
C ARG A 164 1.20 0.80 -11.41
N ASN A 165 1.54 1.82 -12.18
CA ASN A 165 1.08 3.19 -11.93
C ASN A 165 -0.22 3.41 -12.71
N HIS A 166 -1.29 3.73 -11.98
CA HIS A 166 -2.55 4.17 -12.55
C HIS A 166 -2.47 5.67 -12.83
N ARG A 167 -2.36 6.04 -14.11
CA ARG A 167 -2.24 7.43 -14.53
C ARG A 167 -3.59 8.14 -14.53
N ASN A 168 -3.56 9.46 -14.33
CA ASN A 168 -4.72 10.34 -14.44
C ASN A 168 -5.89 9.87 -13.55
N VAL A 169 -5.60 9.53 -12.30
CA VAL A 169 -6.64 9.15 -11.32
C VAL A 169 -7.21 10.39 -10.63
N PHE A 170 -6.40 11.42 -10.44
CA PHE A 170 -6.81 12.69 -9.85
C PHE A 170 -6.54 13.86 -10.79
#